data_AF-A0A8H5EKN8-F1
#
_entry.id   AF-A0A8H5EKN8-F1
#
_cell.length_a   1.000
_cell.length_b   1.000
_cell.length_c   1.000
_cell.angle_alpha   90.00
_cell.angle_beta   90.00
_cell.angle_gamma   90.00
#
_symmetry.space_group_name_H-M   'P 1'
#
loop_
_entity.id
_entity.type
_entity.pdbx_description
1 polymer ?
#
loop_
_entity_poly.entity_id
_entity_poly.type
_entity_poly.pdbx_seq_one_letter_code
_entity_poly.pdbx_strand_id
1 'polypeptide(L)'
;MPVQLLPASAAAFAPRASSVNVVLGSKVEPWLTQTLKRINRVKRPLNSVPQHQRCLTETLSSPNAIWTLTSLMLPKTPESDFKRDASNPLVEAIMNYELVHVEAYIVHVDMVLRNEVAYKLTKDTIDALVEYHKEIHCVDAKANTYDWTDKEQQCKKLHDDFVQDINKFVFRTHVSALEGLEEEGAGELLCGKSEEVKNCISALMKPLLPPPPPRVVEVVRQPTLLPSSPVNNMWSQHGLHGNLAAVDSWRVLPSSPSVTSSADSNTSP
;
A
#
# COMPACT_ATOMS: atom_id res chain seq x y z
N MET A 1 -3.20 -25.99 16.33
CA MET A 1 -3.78 -24.74 16.83
C MET A 1 -4.30 -23.96 15.62
N PRO A 2 -5.54 -23.45 15.62
CA PRO A 2 -6.03 -22.62 14.53
C PRO A 2 -5.16 -21.35 14.41
N VAL A 3 -4.96 -20.85 13.19
CA VAL A 3 -4.32 -19.55 12.96
C VAL A 3 -5.15 -18.50 13.70
N GLN A 4 -4.58 -17.88 14.74
CA GLN A 4 -5.30 -16.88 15.51
C GLN A 4 -5.55 -15.66 14.61
N LEU A 5 -6.82 -15.46 14.27
CA LEU A 5 -7.30 -14.29 13.55
C LEU A 5 -7.09 -13.06 14.44
N LEU A 6 -6.92 -11.89 13.81
CA LEU A 6 -6.87 -10.62 14.52
C LEU A 6 -8.11 -10.47 15.42
N PRO A 7 -7.99 -9.78 16.57
CA PRO A 7 -9.13 -9.56 17.45
C PRO A 7 -10.22 -8.74 16.76
N ALA A 8 -11.46 -8.84 17.26
CA ALA A 8 -12.60 -8.10 16.72
C ALA A 8 -12.39 -6.58 16.71
N SER A 9 -11.56 -6.04 17.61
CA SER A 9 -11.16 -4.63 17.63
C SER A 9 -10.40 -4.19 16.37
N ALA A 10 -9.79 -5.12 15.64
CA ALA A 10 -9.14 -4.87 14.37
C ALA A 10 -10.12 -4.83 13.18
N ALA A 11 -11.39 -5.19 13.38
CA ALA A 11 -12.39 -5.15 12.31
C ALA A 11 -12.69 -3.71 11.86
N ALA A 12 -13.16 -3.57 10.63
CA ALA A 12 -13.57 -2.28 10.07
C ALA A 12 -14.61 -1.60 10.97
N PHE A 13 -14.47 -0.28 11.17
CA PHE A 13 -15.39 0.53 11.97
C PHE A 13 -15.57 0.10 13.44
N ALA A 14 -14.82 -0.91 13.91
CA ALA A 14 -14.91 -1.34 15.30
C ALA A 14 -14.30 -0.28 16.24
N PRO A 15 -14.93 -0.01 17.40
CA PRO A 15 -14.35 0.87 18.39
C PRO A 15 -13.04 0.29 18.95
N ARG A 16 -12.21 1.17 19.51
CA ARG A 16 -11.01 0.75 20.25
C ARG A 16 -11.43 -0.12 21.44
N ALA A 17 -10.82 -1.30 21.58
CA ALA A 17 -11.04 -2.15 22.74
C ALA A 17 -10.37 -1.57 23.99
N SER A 18 -10.96 -1.83 25.15
CA SER A 18 -10.39 -1.47 26.45
C SER A 18 -9.18 -2.33 26.86
N SER A 19 -8.92 -3.41 26.13
CA SER A 19 -7.78 -4.29 26.38
C SER A 19 -7.17 -4.78 25.07
N VAL A 20 -5.84 -4.80 25.02
CA VAL A 20 -5.04 -5.28 23.89
C VAL A 20 -4.72 -6.77 24.07
N ASN A 21 -4.84 -7.56 23.01
CA ASN A 21 -4.47 -8.97 23.05
C ASN A 21 -2.96 -9.13 22.87
N VAL A 22 -2.26 -9.45 23.96
CA VAL A 22 -0.81 -9.70 23.98
C VAL A 22 -0.55 -11.19 24.23
N VAL A 23 0.18 -11.82 23.31
CA VAL A 23 0.60 -13.22 23.40
C VAL A 23 2.14 -13.26 23.41
N LEU A 24 2.72 -13.66 24.55
CA LEU A 24 4.16 -13.83 24.71
C LEU A 24 4.57 -15.32 24.62
N GLY A 25 5.78 -15.57 24.14
CA GLY A 25 6.38 -16.91 24.15
C GLY A 25 6.80 -17.38 25.54
N SER A 26 7.27 -18.63 25.63
CA SER A 26 7.71 -19.26 26.88
C SER A 26 8.95 -18.59 27.49
N LYS A 27 9.69 -17.81 26.70
CA LYS A 27 10.84 -17.01 27.12
C LYS A 27 10.60 -15.57 26.70
N VAL A 28 11.01 -14.64 27.56
CA VAL A 28 10.95 -13.20 27.28
C VAL A 28 12.29 -12.76 26.72
N GLU A 29 12.23 -12.01 25.62
CA GLU A 29 13.42 -11.41 25.02
C GLU A 29 14.01 -10.31 25.94
N PRO A 30 15.35 -10.22 26.07
CA PRO A 30 15.98 -9.23 26.94
C PRO A 30 15.63 -7.78 26.59
N TRP A 31 15.51 -7.46 25.30
CA TRP A 31 15.16 -6.12 24.83
C TRP A 31 13.77 -5.70 25.34
N LEU A 32 12.80 -6.62 25.37
CA LEU A 32 11.44 -6.32 25.86
C LEU A 32 11.47 -5.97 27.35
N THR A 33 12.29 -6.68 28.13
CA THR A 33 12.48 -6.38 29.56
C THR A 33 13.08 -4.99 29.75
N GLN A 34 14.07 -4.61 28.93
CA GLN A 34 14.71 -3.29 28.99
C GLN A 34 13.72 -2.19 28.62
N THR A 35 12.96 -2.36 27.53
CA THR A 35 11.92 -1.41 27.10
C THR A 35 10.86 -1.22 28.19
N LEU A 36 10.30 -2.31 28.73
CA LEU A 36 9.29 -2.20 29.79
C LEU A 36 9.85 -1.56 31.06
N LYS A 37 11.11 -1.80 31.43
CA LYS A 37 11.75 -1.12 32.56
C LYS A 37 11.98 0.37 32.30
N ARG A 38 12.28 0.75 31.06
CA ARG A 38 12.51 2.14 30.65
C ARG A 38 11.22 2.98 30.75
N ILE A 39 10.10 2.45 30.28
CA ILE A 39 8.84 3.21 30.17
C ILE A 39 7.95 3.14 31.42
N ASN A 40 8.14 2.15 32.29
CA ASN A 40 7.30 2.01 33.47
C ASN A 40 7.69 3.04 34.53
N ARG A 41 6.79 3.99 34.80
CA ARG A 41 6.91 4.92 35.93
C ARG A 41 6.85 4.20 37.28
N VAL A 42 5.98 3.19 37.39
CA VAL A 42 5.87 2.35 38.60
C VAL A 42 6.76 1.14 38.47
N LYS A 43 7.76 1.04 39.36
CA LYS A 43 8.68 -0.11 39.39
C LYS A 43 7.94 -1.36 39.87
N ARG A 44 7.67 -2.27 38.92
CA ARG A 44 7.06 -3.58 39.17
C ARG A 44 8.04 -4.70 38.84
N PRO A 45 7.95 -5.86 39.51
CA PRO A 45 8.79 -7.01 39.19
C PRO A 45 8.46 -7.55 37.80
N LEU A 46 9.50 -7.74 36.99
CA LEU A 46 9.45 -8.28 35.63
C LEU A 46 10.37 -9.49 35.55
N ASN A 47 10.02 -10.56 36.27
CA ASN A 47 10.83 -11.77 36.44
C ASN A 47 10.23 -13.00 35.75
N SER A 48 9.00 -12.90 35.24
CA SER A 48 8.28 -14.02 34.62
C SER A 48 7.48 -13.57 33.41
N VAL A 49 7.20 -14.49 32.48
CA VAL A 49 6.39 -14.22 31.28
C VAL A 49 5.03 -13.59 31.62
N PRO A 50 4.25 -14.10 32.61
CA PRO A 50 2.95 -13.50 32.94
C PRO A 50 3.06 -12.05 33.44
N GLN A 51 4.15 -11.70 34.15
CA GLN A 51 4.39 -10.33 34.59
C GLN A 51 4.66 -9.39 33.41
N HIS A 52 5.47 -9.83 32.43
CA HIS A 52 5.72 -9.05 31.22
C HIS A 52 4.46 -8.89 30.38
N GLN A 53 3.69 -9.98 30.22
CA GLN A 53 2.45 -9.95 29.45
C GLN A 53 1.43 -9.00 30.08
N ARG A 54 1.24 -9.08 31.40
CA ARG A 54 0.36 -8.17 32.14
C ARG A 54 0.82 -6.73 32.03
N CYS A 55 2.12 -6.50 32.23
CA CYS A 55 2.72 -5.18 32.12
C CYS A 55 2.47 -4.54 30.75
N LEU A 56 2.82 -5.26 29.69
CA LEU A 56 2.64 -4.79 28.32
C LEU A 56 1.17 -4.60 27.98
N THR A 57 0.30 -5.52 28.40
CA THR A 57 -1.15 -5.42 28.19
C THR A 57 -1.69 -4.14 28.83
N GLU A 58 -1.39 -3.89 30.11
CA GLU A 58 -1.86 -2.70 30.81
C GLU A 58 -1.34 -1.40 30.16
N THR A 59 -0.06 -1.37 29.79
CA THR A 59 0.54 -0.20 29.11
C THR A 59 -0.12 0.07 27.76
N LEU A 60 -0.30 -0.93 26.90
CA LEU A 60 -0.89 -0.76 25.57
C LEU A 60 -2.42 -0.54 25.60
N SER A 61 -3.08 -0.95 26.67
CA SER A 61 -4.52 -0.75 26.88
C SER A 61 -4.86 0.66 27.36
N SER A 62 -3.85 1.47 27.71
CA SER A 62 -4.03 2.88 28.07
C SER A 62 -4.68 3.66 26.92
N PRO A 63 -5.66 4.55 27.17
CA PRO A 63 -6.22 5.41 26.13
C PRO A 63 -5.15 6.30 25.48
N ASN A 64 -4.08 6.61 26.20
CA ASN A 64 -2.96 7.43 25.72
C ASN A 64 -1.93 6.65 24.91
N ALA A 65 -2.08 5.32 24.78
CA ALA A 65 -1.18 4.49 23.97
C ALA A 65 -1.46 4.67 22.47
N ILE A 66 -1.08 5.84 21.95
CA ILE A 66 -1.20 6.24 20.55
C ILE A 66 0.20 6.26 19.94
N TRP A 67 0.30 5.69 18.75
CA TRP A 67 1.53 5.54 18.00
C TRP A 67 1.49 6.40 16.76
N THR A 68 2.53 7.19 16.55
CA THR A 68 2.75 7.90 15.29
C THR A 68 3.43 6.94 14.33
N LEU A 69 2.68 6.45 13.35
CA LEU A 69 3.19 5.47 12.39
C LEU A 69 4.01 6.13 11.28
N THR A 70 3.55 7.27 10.79
CA THR A 70 4.24 8.08 9.77
C THR A 70 3.68 9.50 9.76
N SER A 71 4.34 10.41 9.05
CA SER A 71 3.87 11.78 8.83
C SER A 71 3.77 12.03 7.32
N LEU A 72 2.60 12.46 6.86
CA LEU A 72 2.34 12.73 5.45
C LEU A 72 2.33 14.24 5.22
N MET A 73 3.09 14.70 4.23
CA MET A 73 2.99 16.08 3.76
C MET A 73 1.93 16.12 2.66
N LEU A 74 0.76 16.68 2.96
CA LEU A 74 -0.40 16.67 2.07
C LEU A 74 -0.76 18.10 1.67
N PRO A 75 -1.23 18.32 0.42
CA PRO A 75 -1.84 19.58 0.03
C PRO A 75 -3.02 19.96 0.94
N LYS A 76 -3.20 21.26 1.21
CA LYS A 76 -4.33 21.83 1.97
C LYS A 76 -5.55 22.13 1.10
N THR A 77 -5.34 22.31 -0.20
CA THR A 77 -6.38 22.63 -1.19
C THR A 77 -6.10 21.86 -2.48
N PRO A 78 -7.06 21.77 -3.41
CA PRO A 78 -6.80 21.31 -4.76
C PRO A 78 -5.70 22.13 -5.45
N GLU A 79 -5.02 21.52 -6.43
CA GLU A 79 -3.91 22.16 -7.17
C GLU A 79 -4.34 23.42 -7.93
N SER A 80 -5.61 23.52 -8.31
CA SER A 80 -6.19 24.72 -8.95
C SER A 80 -6.12 25.96 -8.07
N ASP A 81 -6.17 25.76 -6.75
CA ASP A 81 -6.34 26.82 -5.75
C ASP A 81 -5.03 27.13 -5.02
N PHE A 82 -3.92 26.51 -5.44
CA PHE A 82 -2.60 26.75 -4.86
C PHE A 82 -2.23 28.24 -4.93
N LYS A 83 -1.77 28.76 -3.80
CA LYS A 83 -1.20 30.10 -3.71
C LYS A 83 0.17 30.07 -4.36
N ARG A 84 0.28 30.60 -5.57
CA ARG A 84 1.57 30.70 -6.29
C ARG A 84 2.27 31.99 -5.89
N ASP A 85 3.45 31.87 -5.32
CA ASP A 85 4.38 32.99 -5.13
C ASP A 85 5.61 32.74 -6.01
N ALA A 86 5.73 33.53 -7.08
CA ALA A 86 6.81 33.40 -8.06
C ALA A 86 8.21 33.68 -7.47
N SER A 87 8.29 34.26 -6.27
CA SER A 87 9.54 34.70 -5.66
C SER A 87 10.17 33.70 -4.68
N ASN A 88 9.38 32.80 -4.08
CA ASN A 88 9.91 31.87 -3.07
C ASN A 88 9.15 30.53 -2.97
N PRO A 89 9.75 29.41 -3.44
CA PRO A 89 9.10 28.10 -3.41
C PRO A 89 8.92 27.51 -1.99
N LEU A 90 9.71 27.94 -1.01
CA LEU A 90 9.54 27.49 0.37
C LEU A 90 8.30 28.11 1.01
N VAL A 91 8.04 29.39 0.72
CA VAL A 91 6.83 30.08 1.20
C VAL A 91 5.59 29.45 0.56
N GLU A 92 5.65 29.16 -0.74
CA GLU A 92 4.60 28.42 -1.45
C GLU A 92 4.32 27.06 -0.79
N ALA A 93 5.37 26.26 -0.51
CA ALA A 93 5.22 24.96 0.14
C ALA A 93 4.56 25.07 1.53
N ILE A 94 5.01 26.01 2.37
CA ILE A 94 4.45 26.23 3.72
C ILE A 94 2.97 26.65 3.64
N MET A 95 2.61 27.44 2.63
CA MET A 95 1.24 27.92 2.46
C MET A 95 0.30 26.81 1.96
N ASN A 96 0.76 25.97 1.04
CA ASN A 96 -0.09 25.01 0.34
C ASN A 96 -0.07 23.59 0.93
N TYR A 97 0.91 23.24 1.77
CA TYR A 97 1.02 21.91 2.38
C TYR A 97 0.87 21.95 3.90
N GLU A 98 0.35 20.87 4.45
CA GLU A 98 0.31 20.58 5.88
C GLU A 98 0.89 19.21 6.19
N LEU A 99 1.29 19.03 7.45
CA LEU A 99 1.80 17.77 7.96
C LEU A 99 0.68 17.06 8.72
N VAL A 100 0.26 15.91 8.21
CA VAL A 100 -0.74 15.05 8.86
C VAL A 100 -0.02 13.87 9.50
N HIS A 101 -0.11 13.77 10.83
CA HIS A 101 0.40 12.62 11.57
C HIS A 101 -0.57 11.45 11.46
N VAL A 102 -0.09 10.32 10.97
CA VAL A 102 -0.85 9.08 10.89
C VAL A 102 -0.73 8.36 12.23
N GLU A 103 -1.79 8.45 13.02
CA GLU A 103 -1.85 7.90 14.36
C GLU A 103 -2.62 6.58 14.39
N ALA A 104 -2.15 5.67 15.24
CA ALA A 104 -2.75 4.35 15.42
C ALA A 104 -2.61 3.85 16.85
N TYR A 105 -3.37 2.83 17.20
CA TYR A 105 -3.20 2.08 18.44
C TYR A 105 -2.93 0.61 18.15
N ILE A 106 -2.19 -0.04 19.05
CA ILE A 106 -1.89 -1.47 18.94
C ILE A 106 -3.16 -2.25 19.32
N VAL A 107 -3.58 -3.16 18.44
CA VAL A 107 -4.72 -4.06 18.69
C VAL A 107 -4.28 -5.47 19.06
N HIS A 108 -3.09 -5.88 18.61
CA HIS A 108 -2.59 -7.23 18.82
C HIS A 108 -1.07 -7.27 18.83
N VAL A 109 -0.51 -8.06 19.74
CA VAL A 109 0.91 -8.43 19.78
C VAL A 109 0.97 -9.96 19.84
N ASP A 110 1.68 -10.56 18.89
CA ASP A 110 1.93 -12.00 18.85
C ASP A 110 3.44 -12.25 18.72
N MET A 111 4.05 -12.72 19.79
CA MET A 111 5.46 -13.14 19.85
C MET A 111 5.63 -14.67 19.78
N VAL A 112 4.61 -15.41 19.34
CA VAL A 112 4.62 -16.88 19.31
C VAL A 112 4.51 -17.42 17.90
N LEU A 113 3.48 -17.01 17.13
CA LEU A 113 3.23 -17.60 15.82
C LEU A 113 3.91 -16.79 14.71
N ARG A 114 3.76 -15.47 14.72
CA ARG A 114 4.18 -14.59 13.62
C ARG A 114 5.22 -13.55 14.00
N ASN A 115 5.47 -13.36 15.29
CA ASN A 115 6.35 -12.32 15.80
C ASN A 115 5.96 -10.92 15.27
N GLU A 116 4.64 -10.63 15.27
CA GLU A 116 4.05 -9.43 14.69
C GLU A 116 3.29 -8.57 15.71
N VAL A 117 3.22 -7.27 15.41
CA VAL A 117 2.39 -6.28 16.09
C VAL A 117 1.46 -5.70 15.04
N ALA A 118 0.18 -5.61 15.38
CA ALA A 118 -0.86 -5.06 14.52
C ALA A 118 -1.34 -3.72 15.07
N TYR A 119 -1.35 -2.72 14.18
CA TYR A 119 -1.75 -1.35 14.44
C TYR A 119 -3.03 -1.04 13.68
N LYS A 120 -4.00 -0.40 14.35
CA LYS A 120 -5.21 0.11 13.73
C LYS A 120 -5.25 1.62 13.86
N LEU A 121 -5.58 2.30 12.76
CA LEU A 121 -5.63 3.76 12.73
C LEU A 121 -6.65 4.31 13.73
N THR A 122 -6.35 5.48 14.28
CA THR A 122 -7.32 6.24 15.08
C THR A 122 -8.46 6.72 14.20
N LYS A 123 -9.60 7.03 14.83
CA LYS A 123 -10.74 7.61 14.11
C LYS A 123 -10.34 8.94 13.47
N ASP A 124 -9.61 9.78 14.20
CA ASP A 124 -9.21 11.11 13.73
C ASP A 124 -8.30 11.03 12.49
N THR A 125 -7.35 10.09 12.47
CA THR A 125 -6.53 9.83 11.28
C THR A 125 -7.36 9.31 10.10
N ILE A 126 -8.32 8.40 10.35
CA ILE A 126 -9.22 7.91 9.29
C ILE A 126 -10.05 9.06 8.71
N ASP A 127 -10.66 9.87 9.57
CA ASP A 127 -11.52 10.99 9.18
C ASP A 127 -10.71 12.01 8.35
N ALA A 128 -9.49 12.37 8.79
CA ALA A 128 -8.60 13.28 8.06
C ALA A 128 -8.19 12.75 6.67
N LEU A 129 -7.86 11.45 6.57
CA LEU A 129 -7.50 10.84 5.29
C LEU A 129 -8.70 10.72 4.34
N VAL A 130 -9.89 10.47 4.88
CA VAL A 130 -11.15 10.42 4.11
C VAL A 130 -11.51 11.79 3.57
N GLU A 131 -11.40 12.84 4.39
CA GLU A 131 -11.62 14.23 3.98
C GLU A 131 -10.63 14.64 2.89
N TYR A 132 -9.33 14.44 3.13
CA TYR A 132 -8.27 14.68 2.12
C TYR A 132 -8.58 13.97 0.79
N HIS A 133 -8.96 12.69 0.86
CA HIS A 133 -9.24 11.92 -0.34
C HIS A 133 -10.42 12.51 -1.13
N LYS A 134 -11.46 12.97 -0.43
CA LYS A 134 -12.68 13.50 -1.05
C LYS A 134 -12.47 14.89 -1.65
N GLU A 135 -11.86 15.78 -0.88
CA GLU A 135 -11.82 17.21 -1.19
C GLU A 135 -10.65 17.59 -2.08
N ILE A 136 -9.57 16.81 -2.07
CA ILE A 136 -8.33 17.13 -2.78
C ILE A 136 -8.06 16.04 -3.81
N HIS A 137 -7.77 14.82 -3.38
CA HIS A 137 -7.35 13.74 -4.30
C HIS A 137 -8.40 13.47 -5.40
N CYS A 138 -9.69 13.34 -5.05
CA CYS A 138 -10.76 13.14 -6.03
C CYS A 138 -10.98 14.36 -6.93
N VAL A 139 -10.83 15.58 -6.42
CA VAL A 139 -11.01 16.82 -7.19
C VAL A 139 -9.89 16.96 -8.21
N ASP A 140 -8.64 16.82 -7.77
CA ASP A 140 -7.46 16.88 -8.64
C ASP A 140 -7.47 15.74 -9.67
N ALA A 141 -7.84 14.52 -9.27
CA ALA A 141 -7.96 13.39 -10.19
C ALA A 141 -9.01 13.64 -11.29
N LYS A 142 -10.12 14.32 -10.98
CA LYS A 142 -11.11 14.74 -11.98
C LYS A 142 -10.57 15.84 -12.88
N ALA A 143 -9.91 16.84 -12.32
CA ALA A 143 -9.37 17.98 -13.08
C ALA A 143 -8.24 17.56 -14.05
N ASN A 144 -7.38 16.63 -13.61
CA ASN A 144 -6.20 16.18 -14.36
C ASN A 144 -6.51 15.12 -15.42
N THR A 145 -7.77 14.71 -15.56
CA THR A 145 -8.18 13.70 -16.54
C THR A 145 -9.23 14.27 -17.49
N TYR A 146 -9.26 13.79 -18.74
CA TYR A 146 -10.30 14.19 -19.70
C TYR A 146 -11.69 13.73 -19.24
N ASP A 147 -12.76 14.24 -19.84
CA ASP A 147 -14.12 13.86 -19.45
C ASP A 147 -14.61 12.60 -20.19
N TRP A 148 -15.32 11.71 -19.50
CA TRP A 148 -15.93 10.51 -20.08
C TRP A 148 -17.24 10.15 -19.38
N THR A 149 -18.06 9.36 -20.05
CA THR A 149 -19.34 8.87 -19.49
C THR A 149 -19.09 8.14 -18.17
N ASP A 150 -19.87 8.48 -17.14
CA ASP A 150 -19.78 7.91 -15.79
C ASP A 150 -18.55 8.29 -14.95
N LYS A 151 -17.72 9.25 -15.39
CA LYS A 151 -16.54 9.72 -14.62
C LYS A 151 -16.90 10.14 -13.20
N GLU A 152 -18.01 10.87 -13.02
CA GLU A 152 -18.50 11.30 -11.70
C GLU A 152 -18.86 10.09 -10.82
N GLN A 153 -19.56 9.12 -11.38
CA GLN A 153 -19.96 7.90 -10.67
C GLN A 153 -18.74 7.03 -10.32
N GLN A 154 -17.76 6.93 -11.21
CA GLN A 154 -16.51 6.23 -10.96
C GLN A 154 -15.71 6.89 -9.83
N CYS A 155 -15.64 8.22 -9.82
CA CYS A 155 -14.94 8.94 -8.76
C CYS A 155 -15.63 8.77 -7.40
N LYS A 156 -16.97 8.81 -7.36
CA LYS A 156 -17.74 8.50 -6.15
C LYS A 156 -17.46 7.09 -5.65
N LYS A 157 -17.49 6.10 -6.55
CA LYS A 157 -17.15 4.71 -6.21
C LYS A 157 -15.72 4.58 -5.68
N LEU A 158 -14.77 5.27 -6.30
CA LEU A 158 -13.36 5.27 -5.90
C LEU A 158 -13.19 5.82 -4.47
N HIS A 159 -13.93 6.87 -4.12
CA HIS A 159 -13.97 7.37 -2.74
C HIS A 159 -14.65 6.39 -1.77
N ASP A 160 -15.79 5.80 -2.13
CA ASP A 160 -16.48 4.82 -1.29
C ASP A 160 -15.60 3.58 -1.03
N ASP A 161 -14.87 3.11 -2.05
CA ASP A 161 -13.90 2.02 -1.96
C ASP A 161 -12.73 2.43 -1.04
N PHE A 162 -12.21 3.66 -1.16
CA PHE A 162 -11.17 4.18 -0.27
C PHE A 162 -11.62 4.21 1.19
N VAL A 163 -12.84 4.71 1.48
CA VAL A 163 -13.40 4.74 2.83
C VAL A 163 -13.46 3.33 3.42
N GLN A 164 -13.84 2.33 2.62
CA GLN A 164 -13.87 0.94 3.07
C GLN A 164 -12.47 0.38 3.32
N ASP A 165 -11.53 0.62 2.40
CA ASP A 165 -10.17 0.12 2.47
C ASP A 165 -9.40 0.73 3.66
N ILE A 166 -9.51 2.04 3.89
CA ILE A 166 -8.83 2.73 5.00
C ILE A 166 -9.41 2.33 6.37
N ASN A 167 -10.72 2.09 6.47
CA ASN A 167 -11.33 1.60 7.71
C ASN A 167 -10.95 0.15 8.04
N LYS A 168 -10.64 -0.66 7.02
CA LYS A 168 -10.13 -2.04 7.15
C LYS A 168 -8.63 -2.10 7.35
N PHE A 169 -7.93 -0.98 7.14
CA PHE A 169 -6.48 -0.94 7.17
C PHE A 169 -5.95 -1.31 8.55
N VAL A 170 -5.12 -2.36 8.57
CA VAL A 170 -4.37 -2.78 9.74
C VAL A 170 -2.92 -2.94 9.30
N PHE A 171 -2.04 -2.11 9.85
CA PHE A 171 -0.62 -2.23 9.57
C PHE A 171 -0.02 -3.31 10.47
N ARG A 172 0.74 -4.23 9.89
CA ARG A 172 1.43 -5.29 10.62
C ARG A 172 2.92 -5.18 10.38
N THR A 173 3.69 -5.26 11.46
CA THR A 173 5.15 -5.27 11.39
C THR A 173 5.71 -6.16 12.48
N HIS A 174 7.01 -6.42 12.40
CA HIS A 174 7.71 -7.26 13.36
C HIS A 174 7.68 -6.65 14.77
N VAL A 175 7.69 -7.50 15.80
CA VAL A 175 7.62 -7.08 17.22
C VAL A 175 8.76 -6.18 17.68
N SER A 176 9.88 -6.13 16.95
CA SER A 176 10.95 -5.18 17.20
C SER A 176 10.48 -3.72 17.09
N ALA A 177 9.35 -3.45 16.44
CA ALA A 177 8.72 -2.13 16.45
C ALA A 177 8.40 -1.64 17.88
N LEU A 178 8.17 -2.56 18.84
CA LEU A 178 7.94 -2.20 20.25
C LEU A 178 9.17 -1.60 20.94
N GLU A 179 10.35 -1.60 20.33
CA GLU A 179 11.51 -0.87 20.86
C GLU A 179 11.25 0.65 20.92
N GLY A 180 10.44 1.17 19.99
CA GLY A 180 9.98 2.56 19.96
C GLY A 180 8.87 2.91 20.96
N LEU A 181 8.51 1.98 21.86
CA LEU A 181 7.51 2.22 22.90
C LEU A 181 8.02 3.25 23.91
N GLU A 182 7.19 4.21 24.29
CA GLU A 182 7.50 5.29 25.23
C GLU A 182 6.59 5.23 26.47
N GLU A 183 6.69 6.25 27.32
CA GLU A 183 5.84 6.40 28.49
C GLU A 183 4.34 6.40 28.10
N GLU A 184 3.50 5.94 29.02
CA GLU A 184 2.03 5.85 28.83
C GLU A 184 1.58 4.97 27.64
N GLY A 185 2.50 4.24 27.02
CA GLY A 185 2.25 3.31 25.92
C GLY A 185 2.25 3.95 24.53
N ALA A 186 2.58 5.24 24.44
CA ALA A 186 2.79 5.93 23.17
C ALA A 186 4.04 5.39 22.46
N GLY A 187 4.27 5.79 21.21
CA GLY A 187 5.51 5.43 20.52
C GLY A 187 5.55 5.84 19.06
N GLU A 188 6.68 5.55 18.43
CA GLU A 188 6.89 5.78 17.01
C GLU A 188 7.51 4.56 16.33
N LEU A 189 7.26 4.41 15.03
CA LEU A 189 7.87 3.37 14.23
C LEU A 189 9.32 3.72 13.89
N LEU A 190 10.26 2.88 14.33
CA LEU A 190 11.68 3.03 14.06
C LEU A 190 12.12 2.29 12.79
N CYS A 191 13.40 2.44 12.43
CA CYS A 191 14.09 1.65 11.40
C CYS A 191 13.45 1.71 10.00
N GLY A 192 12.90 2.87 9.61
CA GLY A 192 12.32 3.06 8.27
C GLY A 192 10.93 2.43 8.07
N LYS A 193 10.35 1.83 9.12
CA LYS A 193 8.99 1.27 9.08
C LYS A 193 7.92 2.32 8.81
N SER A 194 8.19 3.58 9.11
CA SER A 194 7.33 4.72 8.75
C SER A 194 7.18 4.90 7.23
N GLU A 195 8.20 4.59 6.43
CA GLU A 195 8.10 4.67 4.96
C GLU A 195 7.27 3.51 4.40
N GLU A 196 7.34 2.32 5.01
CA GLU A 196 6.46 1.19 4.66
C GLU A 196 4.99 1.55 4.88
N VAL A 197 4.65 2.21 6.00
CA VAL A 197 3.28 2.68 6.28
C VAL A 197 2.84 3.71 5.25
N LYS A 198 3.69 4.70 4.96
CA LYS A 198 3.41 5.74 3.97
C LYS A 198 3.11 5.12 2.61
N ASN A 199 3.95 4.19 2.15
CA ASN A 199 3.74 3.48 0.88
C ASN A 199 2.42 2.69 0.87
N CYS A 200 2.09 2.02 1.99
CA CYS A 200 0.83 1.30 2.11
C CYS A 200 -0.38 2.23 2.01
N ILE A 201 -0.37 3.38 2.70
CA ILE A 201 -1.46 4.36 2.67
C ILE A 201 -1.57 4.99 1.29
N SER A 202 -0.46 5.40 0.68
CA SER A 202 -0.44 5.94 -0.69
C SER A 202 -0.99 4.94 -1.70
N ALA A 203 -0.74 3.64 -1.53
CA ALA A 203 -1.29 2.61 -2.42
C ALA A 203 -2.82 2.46 -2.32
N LEU A 204 -3.45 2.90 -1.23
CA LEU A 204 -4.91 2.94 -1.10
C LEU A 204 -5.52 4.08 -1.94
N MET A 205 -4.76 5.15 -2.17
CA MET A 205 -5.17 6.30 -3.00
C MET A 205 -5.04 5.96 -4.49
N LYS A 206 -6.01 5.18 -5.00
CA LYS A 206 -6.01 4.69 -6.38
C LYS A 206 -6.29 5.84 -7.36
N PRO A 207 -5.60 5.92 -8.51
CA PRO A 207 -5.85 6.96 -9.49
C PRO A 207 -7.21 6.77 -10.20
N LEU A 208 -7.83 7.86 -10.63
CA LEU A 208 -8.98 7.83 -11.52
C LEU A 208 -8.53 7.49 -12.94
N LEU A 209 -8.93 6.33 -13.46
CA LEU A 209 -8.52 5.85 -14.78
C LEU A 209 -9.70 5.79 -15.74
N PRO A 210 -9.54 6.20 -17.02
CA PRO A 210 -10.59 6.05 -18.00
C PRO A 210 -10.88 4.56 -18.28
N PRO A 211 -12.10 4.21 -18.69
CA PRO A 211 -12.42 2.85 -19.08
C PRO A 211 -11.52 2.42 -20.26
N PRO A 212 -11.07 1.16 -20.30
CA PRO A 212 -10.28 0.67 -21.41
C PRO A 212 -11.07 0.83 -22.71
N PRO A 213 -10.41 1.20 -23.83
CA PRO A 213 -11.10 1.37 -25.10
C PRO A 213 -11.83 0.07 -25.46
N PRO A 214 -13.04 0.17 -26.04
CA PRO A 214 -13.81 -1.01 -26.38
C PRO A 214 -12.96 -1.90 -27.27
N ARG A 215 -12.71 -3.14 -26.81
CA ARG A 215 -12.11 -4.16 -27.65
C ARG A 215 -13.08 -4.37 -28.80
N VAL A 216 -12.69 -3.92 -29.99
CA VAL A 216 -13.41 -4.28 -31.21
C VAL A 216 -13.29 -5.80 -31.29
N VAL A 217 -14.35 -6.49 -30.89
CA VAL A 217 -14.50 -7.91 -31.19
C VAL A 217 -14.63 -7.90 -32.71
N GLU A 218 -13.52 -8.18 -33.40
CA GLU A 218 -13.54 -8.44 -34.82
C GLU A 218 -14.47 -9.63 -34.99
N VAL A 219 -15.71 -9.33 -35.38
CA VAL A 219 -16.67 -10.33 -35.82
C VAL A 219 -16.01 -10.90 -37.07
N VAL A 220 -15.24 -11.97 -36.90
CA VAL A 220 -14.85 -12.86 -37.99
C VAL A 220 -16.17 -13.28 -38.59
N ARG A 221 -16.56 -12.61 -39.69
CA ARG A 221 -17.64 -13.09 -40.55
C ARG A 221 -17.21 -14.49 -40.96
N GLN A 222 -17.84 -15.50 -40.36
CA GLN A 222 -17.74 -16.86 -40.86
C GLN A 222 -17.99 -16.81 -42.37
N PRO A 223 -17.08 -17.34 -43.20
CA PRO A 223 -17.34 -17.45 -44.63
C PRO A 223 -18.60 -18.27 -44.82
N THR A 224 -19.62 -17.70 -45.44
CA THR A 224 -20.85 -18.40 -45.78
C THR A 224 -20.48 -19.57 -46.69
N LEU A 225 -20.59 -20.79 -46.18
CA LEU A 225 -20.39 -22.01 -46.96
C LEU A 225 -21.50 -22.10 -48.00
N LEU A 226 -21.17 -21.80 -49.26
CA LEU A 226 -22.07 -22.04 -50.39
C LEU A 226 -22.04 -23.53 -50.77
N PRO A 227 -23.19 -24.16 -51.05
CA PRO A 227 -23.23 -25.54 -51.51
C PRO A 227 -22.68 -25.65 -52.93
N SER A 228 -21.81 -26.63 -53.12
CA SER A 228 -21.22 -27.04 -54.40
C SER A 228 -22.25 -27.73 -55.31
N SER A 229 -22.23 -27.39 -56.60
CA SER A 229 -22.57 -28.31 -57.71
C SER A 229 -22.07 -27.76 -59.07
N PRO A 230 -21.81 -28.64 -60.05
CA PRO A 230 -20.80 -28.41 -61.09
C PRO A 230 -21.37 -28.14 -62.50
N VAL A 231 -20.46 -27.80 -63.41
CA VAL A 231 -20.48 -27.96 -64.89
C VAL A 231 -20.60 -26.69 -65.75
N ASN A 232 -19.44 -26.37 -66.39
CA ASN A 232 -19.19 -25.81 -67.73
C ASN A 232 -19.80 -24.45 -68.14
N ASN A 233 -19.13 -23.55 -68.87
CA ASN A 233 -17.80 -23.55 -69.49
C ASN A 233 -17.52 -22.12 -70.01
N MET A 234 -16.26 -21.85 -70.37
CA MET A 234 -15.84 -20.88 -71.42
C MET A 234 -15.81 -19.37 -71.07
N TRP A 235 -14.69 -18.89 -70.51
CA TRP A 235 -13.64 -18.23 -71.32
C TRP A 235 -12.36 -18.08 -70.51
N SER A 236 -11.25 -18.45 -71.15
CA SER A 236 -9.92 -18.59 -70.58
C SER A 236 -9.06 -17.37 -70.89
N GLN A 237 -8.35 -16.94 -69.84
CA GLN A 237 -6.91 -16.60 -69.84
C GLN A 237 -6.44 -15.40 -70.68
N HIS A 238 -6.14 -14.30 -69.99
CA HIS A 238 -4.88 -13.60 -70.20
C HIS A 238 -4.11 -13.58 -68.89
N GLY A 239 -3.02 -14.34 -68.84
CA GLY A 239 -2.02 -14.23 -67.80
C GLY A 239 -1.07 -13.08 -68.06
N LEU A 240 -0.54 -12.51 -66.99
CA LEU A 240 0.85 -12.09 -66.89
C LEU A 240 1.28 -12.22 -65.43
N HIS A 241 2.21 -13.15 -65.22
CA HIS A 241 2.98 -13.33 -64.01
C HIS A 241 3.87 -12.11 -63.76
N GLY A 242 4.04 -11.77 -62.49
CA GLY A 242 5.07 -10.85 -62.00
C GLY A 242 5.27 -11.05 -60.51
N ASN A 243 6.14 -12.01 -60.16
CA ASN A 243 6.68 -12.26 -58.82
C ASN A 243 6.97 -10.98 -58.03
N LEU A 244 6.81 -11.02 -56.71
CA LEU A 244 7.89 -10.70 -55.75
C LEU A 244 7.52 -11.16 -54.32
N ALA A 245 8.27 -12.17 -53.89
CA ALA A 245 8.79 -12.46 -52.54
C ALA A 245 7.88 -12.32 -51.31
N ALA A 246 7.56 -13.48 -50.73
CA ALA A 246 7.32 -13.64 -49.30
C ALA A 246 8.55 -13.12 -48.51
N VAL A 247 8.32 -12.22 -47.55
CA VAL A 247 9.37 -11.77 -46.63
C VAL A 247 9.24 -12.58 -45.35
N ASP A 248 10.28 -13.36 -45.11
CA ASP A 248 10.50 -14.25 -43.98
C ASP A 248 10.53 -13.56 -42.61
N SER A 249 10.16 -14.39 -41.65
CA SER A 249 10.28 -14.28 -40.20
C SER A 249 11.50 -13.48 -39.71
N TRP A 250 11.25 -12.34 -39.06
CA TRP A 250 12.26 -11.69 -38.23
C TRP A 250 12.55 -12.55 -37.01
N ARG A 251 13.76 -13.14 -37.04
CA ARG A 251 14.32 -13.96 -35.99
C ARG A 251 14.48 -13.19 -34.69
N VAL A 252 14.05 -13.85 -33.62
CA VAL A 252 14.50 -13.64 -32.24
C VAL A 252 16.00 -13.93 -32.18
N LEU A 253 16.80 -12.97 -31.68
CA LEU A 253 18.18 -13.21 -31.26
C LEU A 253 18.21 -13.37 -29.73
N PRO A 254 18.71 -14.51 -29.20
CA PRO A 254 19.06 -14.65 -27.80
C PRO A 254 20.52 -14.24 -27.60
N SER A 255 20.78 -13.26 -26.75
CA SER A 255 22.14 -12.81 -26.42
C SER A 255 22.46 -13.05 -24.95
N SER A 256 23.23 -14.12 -24.66
CA SER A 256 24.20 -14.29 -23.56
C SER A 256 24.57 -15.79 -23.43
N PRO A 257 25.69 -16.20 -22.79
CA PRO A 257 26.89 -15.46 -22.33
C PRO A 257 28.20 -16.13 -22.85
N SER A 258 29.37 -15.54 -22.61
CA SER A 258 30.62 -16.31 -22.41
C SER A 258 31.72 -15.49 -21.73
N VAL A 259 32.29 -16.14 -20.72
CA VAL A 259 33.39 -15.78 -19.82
C VAL A 259 34.73 -16.17 -20.46
N THR A 260 35.80 -15.41 -20.23
CA THR A 260 37.15 -15.97 -19.98
C THR A 260 38.03 -15.00 -19.18
N SER A 261 38.77 -15.60 -18.25
CA SER A 261 39.66 -15.06 -17.21
C SER A 261 41.05 -14.62 -17.70
N SER A 262 41.78 -13.88 -16.85
CA SER A 262 43.10 -14.19 -16.23
C SER A 262 43.74 -12.87 -15.71
N ALA A 263 43.88 -12.66 -14.38
CA ALA A 263 45.05 -12.93 -13.50
C ALA A 263 46.24 -11.95 -13.75
N ASP A 264 47.02 -11.42 -12.82
CA ASP A 264 47.06 -11.25 -11.34
C ASP A 264 48.31 -10.39 -11.06
N SER A 265 48.43 -9.73 -9.89
CA SER A 265 49.64 -9.66 -9.01
C SER A 265 49.83 -8.36 -8.22
N ASN A 266 49.58 -8.48 -6.90
CA ASN A 266 50.30 -7.99 -5.71
C ASN A 266 51.46 -6.97 -5.83
N THR A 267 51.54 -6.02 -4.88
CA THR A 267 52.31 -6.24 -3.63
C THR A 267 52.07 -5.15 -2.58
N SER A 268 52.01 -5.59 -1.30
CA SER A 268 52.26 -4.81 -0.08
C SER A 268 53.78 -4.87 0.25
N PRO A 269 54.30 -4.13 1.25
CA PRO A 269 53.96 -4.26 2.69
C PRO A 269 53.51 -2.98 3.38
#